data_AF-A0A1J4LQM4-F1
#
_entry.id   AF-A0A1J4LQM4-F1
#
_cell.length_a   1.000
_cell.length_b   1.000
_cell.length_c   1.000
_cell.angle_alpha   90.00
_cell.angle_beta   90.00
_cell.angle_gamma   90.00
#
_symmetry.space_group_name_H-M   'P 1'
#
loop_
_entity.id
_entity.type
_entity.pdbx_description
1 polymer ?
#
loop_
_entity_poly.entity_id
_entity_poly.type
_entity_poly.pdbx_seq_one_letter_code
_entity_poly.pdbx_strand_id
1 'polypeptide(L)'
;MENRVPYHHELDKQFSIDFVSPDLEAMGDRIVGYDGHKSVKVESFELDRTVYIVYTASGASGAADEIDYDLVEYIDSMESANSVIATRLVTVFRNVLEENYEEEGKRVQAYKDIAAEAIEPALNQIDWNGTAVEVAGRLASNLILKHALPNANHRTAIGICQLYLRRVNPDFSMPETAKPLDKTDEYDWMEWVNEYINESKRLLTVRRKGGRFKYLEEFGCDILVRKHDIEIPLEEYELDLQRNERWRRYAERHEELWIDFTEEAVHRAGMTNMLDTDGLTKHEFAGELKELE
;
A
#
# COMPACT_ATOMS: atom_id res chain seq x y z
N MET A 1 7.53 30.09 3.77
CA MET A 1 8.34 29.00 4.36
C MET A 1 7.33 27.91 4.64
N GLU A 2 7.52 26.72 4.09
CA GLU A 2 6.57 25.62 4.30
C GLU A 2 6.80 24.99 5.67
N ASN A 3 5.74 24.88 6.45
CA ASN A 3 5.74 24.22 7.74
C ASN A 3 5.56 22.72 7.55
N ARG A 4 6.53 21.95 8.05
CA ARG A 4 6.63 20.49 7.83
C ARG A 4 6.48 19.75 9.14
N VAL A 5 5.64 18.71 9.13
CA VAL A 5 5.43 17.82 10.29
C VAL A 5 5.72 16.37 9.88
N PRO A 6 6.56 15.63 10.61
CA PRO A 6 6.83 14.24 10.30
C PRO A 6 5.62 13.36 10.64
N TYR A 7 5.13 12.58 9.68
CA TYR A 7 4.01 11.65 9.92
C TYR A 7 4.41 10.47 10.82
N HIS A 8 5.69 10.08 10.78
CA HIS A 8 6.28 9.11 11.71
C HIS A 8 7.29 9.79 12.60
N HIS A 9 7.37 9.39 13.87
CA HIS A 9 8.34 9.93 14.82
C HIS A 9 9.78 9.82 14.27
N GLU A 10 10.59 10.86 14.44
CA GLU A 10 11.90 10.95 13.77
C GLU A 10 12.84 9.82 14.18
N LEU A 11 12.93 9.57 15.48
CA LEU A 11 13.80 8.55 16.06
C LEU A 11 13.23 7.12 15.99
N ASP A 12 11.95 6.94 15.64
CA ASP A 12 11.30 5.64 15.70
C ASP A 12 10.13 5.55 14.71
N LYS A 13 10.45 5.03 13.53
CA LYS A 13 9.52 5.01 12.39
C LYS A 13 8.36 4.01 12.57
N GLN A 14 8.29 3.26 13.67
CA GLN A 14 7.11 2.45 14.02
C GLN A 14 5.97 3.29 14.60
N PHE A 15 6.28 4.49 15.08
CA PHE A 15 5.31 5.42 15.66
C PHE A 15 4.77 6.34 14.58
N SER A 16 3.46 6.53 14.54
CA SER A 16 2.80 7.45 13.62
C SER A 16 1.76 8.31 14.33
N ILE A 17 1.40 9.45 13.72
CA ILE A 17 0.45 10.40 14.29
C ILE A 17 -0.88 9.72 14.64
N ASP A 18 -1.29 9.84 15.89
CA ASP A 18 -2.61 9.40 16.36
C ASP A 18 -3.49 10.51 16.92
N PHE A 19 -2.90 11.58 17.45
CA PHE A 19 -3.68 12.71 17.95
C PHE A 19 -2.87 14.00 17.83
N VAL A 20 -3.59 15.12 17.64
CA VAL A 20 -3.01 16.45 17.46
C VAL A 20 -3.89 17.45 18.21
N SER A 21 -3.28 18.36 18.96
CA SER A 21 -4.00 19.39 19.72
C SER A 21 -3.06 20.55 20.07
N PRO A 22 -3.54 21.81 20.03
CA PRO A 22 -2.82 22.96 20.57
C PRO A 22 -3.02 23.10 22.09
N ASP A 23 -3.97 22.35 22.67
CA ASP A 23 -4.29 22.36 24.10
C ASP A 23 -3.59 21.22 24.84
N LEU A 24 -2.74 21.60 25.80
CA LEU A 24 -2.00 20.70 26.69
C LEU A 24 -2.92 19.89 27.63
N GLU A 25 -4.05 20.45 28.06
CA GLU A 25 -4.97 19.75 28.95
C GLU A 25 -5.67 18.62 28.20
N ALA A 26 -6.23 18.91 27.01
CA ALA A 26 -6.79 17.89 26.12
C ALA A 26 -5.76 16.81 25.72
N MET A 27 -4.48 17.18 25.59
CA MET A 27 -3.39 16.22 25.37
C MET A 27 -3.19 15.30 26.58
N GLY A 28 -3.16 15.84 27.80
CA GLY A 28 -3.02 15.08 29.04
C GLY A 28 -4.14 14.04 29.18
N ASP A 29 -5.39 14.45 28.99
CA ASP A 29 -6.55 13.56 29.02
C ASP A 29 -6.46 12.46 27.96
N ARG A 30 -6.01 12.81 26.74
CA ARG A 30 -5.84 11.84 25.67
C ARG A 30 -4.76 10.81 25.99
N ILE A 31 -3.65 11.24 26.59
CA ILE A 31 -2.52 10.37 26.96
C ILE A 31 -2.97 9.38 28.03
N VAL A 32 -3.66 9.85 29.08
CA VAL A 32 -4.21 8.99 30.14
C VAL A 32 -5.23 7.99 29.59
N GLY A 33 -5.95 8.36 28.52
CA GLY A 33 -6.91 7.49 27.85
C GLY A 33 -6.32 6.39 26.96
N TYR A 34 -5.01 6.38 26.68
CA TYR A 34 -4.39 5.24 25.99
C TYR A 34 -4.22 4.06 26.95
N ASP A 35 -4.56 2.86 26.46
CA ASP A 35 -4.30 1.61 27.16
C ASP A 35 -2.79 1.48 27.47
N GLY A 36 -2.44 0.97 28.66
CA GLY A 36 -1.06 0.88 29.16
C GLY A 36 -0.12 0.04 28.29
N HIS A 37 -0.67 -0.72 27.36
CA HIS A 37 0.07 -1.50 26.36
C HIS A 37 0.44 -0.73 25.09
N LYS A 38 -0.07 0.50 24.90
CA LYS A 38 0.34 1.35 23.76
C LYS A 38 1.49 2.24 24.19
N SER A 39 2.64 2.07 23.52
CA SER A 39 3.72 3.04 23.65
C SER A 39 3.32 4.36 23.00
N VAL A 40 3.54 5.46 23.74
CA VAL A 40 3.17 6.82 23.36
C VAL A 40 4.41 7.70 23.35
N LYS A 41 4.55 8.54 22.32
CA LYS A 41 5.55 9.61 22.26
C LYS A 41 4.84 10.93 21.95
N VAL A 42 5.34 12.03 22.50
CA VAL A 42 4.75 13.36 22.33
C VAL A 42 5.84 14.32 21.90
N GLU A 43 5.57 15.09 20.85
CA GLU A 43 6.44 16.18 20.40
C GLU A 43 5.61 17.46 20.19
N SER A 44 6.27 18.61 20.27
CA SER A 44 5.69 19.92 20.01
C SER A 44 6.27 20.53 18.74
N PHE A 45 5.43 21.18 17.95
CA PHE A 45 5.82 21.87 16.72
C PHE A 45 5.36 23.33 16.80
N GLU A 46 6.27 24.24 16.44
CA GLU A 46 5.98 25.66 16.26
C GLU A 46 5.54 25.88 14.82
N LEU A 47 4.24 25.88 14.59
CA LEU A 47 3.60 26.18 13.31
C LEU A 47 3.05 27.63 13.36
N ASP A 48 1.84 27.88 12.83
CA ASP A 48 1.15 29.16 13.09
C ASP A 48 0.79 29.33 14.57
N ARG A 49 0.71 28.21 15.29
CA ARG A 49 0.64 28.12 16.75
C ARG A 49 1.40 26.88 17.22
N THR A 50 1.77 26.82 18.50
CA THR A 50 2.32 25.60 19.10
C THR A 50 1.27 24.48 19.04
N VAL A 51 1.65 23.35 18.47
CA VAL A 51 0.82 22.14 18.41
C VAL A 51 1.57 20.99 19.03
N TYR A 52 0.86 20.20 19.83
CA TYR A 52 1.36 18.97 20.40
C TYR A 52 0.81 17.78 19.62
N ILE A 53 1.71 16.85 19.27
CA ILE A 53 1.40 15.68 18.46
C ILE A 53 1.70 14.44 19.29
N VAL A 54 0.68 13.57 19.40
CA VAL A 54 0.85 12.23 19.94
C VAL A 54 1.16 11.26 18.80
N TYR A 55 2.29 10.59 18.92
CA TYR A 55 2.61 9.42 18.13
C TYR A 55 2.36 8.15 18.93
N THR A 56 1.74 7.17 18.29
CA THR A 56 1.55 5.83 18.88
C THR A 56 2.13 4.77 17.97
N ALA A 57 2.71 3.74 18.57
CA ALA A 57 2.97 2.50 17.87
C ALA A 57 1.69 1.65 17.89
N SER A 58 1.19 1.30 16.71
CA SER A 58 0.23 0.20 16.61
C SER A 58 1.00 -1.11 16.74
N GLY A 59 1.12 -1.59 17.99
CA GLY A 59 1.56 -2.93 18.41
C GLY A 59 2.72 -3.55 17.63
N ALA A 60 3.86 -3.72 18.30
CA ALA A 60 4.91 -4.61 17.83
C ALA A 60 4.30 -5.98 17.44
N SER A 61 4.40 -6.27 16.15
CA SER A 61 4.78 -7.57 15.62
C SER A 61 5.18 -8.60 16.68
N GLY A 62 4.38 -9.67 16.82
CA GLY A 62 4.94 -10.96 17.19
C GLY A 62 5.99 -11.37 16.15
N ALA A 63 7.00 -12.12 16.56
CA ALA A 63 7.94 -12.73 15.63
C ALA A 63 7.16 -13.67 14.70
N ALA A 64 7.31 -13.52 13.38
CA ALA A 64 6.85 -14.52 12.43
C ALA A 64 7.83 -15.69 12.45
N ASP A 65 7.52 -16.69 13.26
CA ASP A 65 8.12 -18.02 13.16
C ASP A 65 7.04 -18.98 12.64
N GLU A 66 7.33 -19.59 11.49
CA GLU A 66 6.58 -20.61 10.75
C GLU A 66 5.45 -20.09 9.82
N ILE A 67 5.54 -20.44 8.52
CA ILE A 67 4.39 -20.34 7.62
C ILE A 67 3.38 -21.37 8.12
N ASP A 68 2.36 -20.83 8.76
CA ASP A 68 1.28 -21.45 9.49
C ASP A 68 0.50 -22.44 8.61
N TYR A 69 0.31 -23.68 9.08
CA TYR A 69 -0.59 -24.65 8.43
C TYR A 69 -2.00 -24.04 8.21
N ASP A 70 -2.37 -23.10 9.08
CA ASP A 70 -3.61 -22.32 9.03
C ASP A 70 -3.76 -21.48 7.75
N LEU A 71 -2.68 -21.01 7.12
CA LEU A 71 -2.75 -20.24 5.89
C LEU A 71 -3.18 -21.10 4.69
N VAL A 72 -2.63 -22.31 4.57
CA VAL A 72 -2.96 -23.23 3.48
C VAL A 72 -4.40 -23.71 3.63
N GLU A 73 -4.78 -24.12 4.84
CA GLU A 73 -6.16 -24.53 5.12
C GLU A 73 -7.17 -23.40 4.85
N TYR A 74 -6.82 -22.16 5.21
CA TYR A 74 -7.66 -21.01 4.92
C TYR A 74 -7.80 -20.75 3.41
N ILE A 75 -6.70 -20.77 2.65
CA ILE A 75 -6.72 -20.61 1.19
C ILE A 75 -7.53 -21.72 0.51
N ASP A 76 -7.37 -22.97 0.96
CA ASP A 76 -8.10 -24.12 0.43
C ASP A 76 -9.61 -24.04 0.73
N SER A 77 -9.99 -23.32 1.79
CA SER A 77 -11.39 -23.11 2.17
C SER A 77 -12.12 -22.03 1.36
N MET A 78 -11.39 -21.18 0.62
CA MET A 78 -11.97 -20.12 -0.21
C MET A 78 -12.76 -20.69 -1.40
N GLU A 79 -13.58 -19.85 -2.02
CA GLU A 79 -14.14 -20.14 -3.34
C GLU A 79 -13.01 -20.51 -4.34
N SER A 80 -13.26 -21.47 -5.25
CA SER A 80 -12.20 -22.11 -6.06
C SER A 80 -11.35 -21.12 -6.86
N ALA A 81 -11.95 -20.09 -7.47
CA ALA A 81 -11.19 -19.08 -8.20
C ALA A 81 -10.36 -18.21 -7.24
N ASN A 82 -10.94 -17.80 -6.11
CA ASN A 82 -10.21 -17.07 -5.06
C ASN A 82 -9.01 -17.89 -4.52
N SER A 83 -9.19 -19.18 -4.23
CA SER A 83 -8.14 -20.07 -3.71
C SER A 83 -6.93 -20.14 -4.64
N VAL A 84 -7.16 -20.27 -5.95
CA VAL A 84 -6.10 -20.33 -6.97
C VAL A 84 -5.35 -19.01 -7.05
N ILE A 85 -6.08 -17.90 -7.11
CA ILE A 85 -5.48 -16.55 -7.17
C ILE A 85 -4.71 -16.26 -5.88
N ALA A 86 -5.24 -16.63 -4.71
CA ALA A 86 -4.58 -16.47 -3.42
C ALA A 86 -3.29 -17.32 -3.31
N THR A 87 -3.32 -18.56 -3.80
CA THR A 87 -2.12 -19.42 -3.89
C THR A 87 -1.03 -18.76 -4.73
N ARG A 88 -1.40 -18.17 -5.87
CA ARG A 88 -0.46 -17.44 -6.72
C ARG A 88 0.01 -16.13 -6.09
N LEU A 89 -0.86 -15.40 -5.40
CA LEU A 89 -0.48 -14.22 -4.60
C LEU A 89 0.62 -14.56 -3.59
N VAL A 90 0.48 -15.65 -2.85
CA VAL A 90 1.49 -16.11 -1.88
C VAL A 90 2.78 -16.55 -2.59
N THR A 91 2.69 -17.18 -3.76
CA THR A 91 3.88 -17.55 -4.55
C THR A 91 4.63 -16.30 -5.02
N VAL A 92 3.93 -15.32 -5.62
CA VAL A 92 4.55 -14.06 -6.06
C VAL A 92 5.17 -13.32 -4.87
N PHE A 93 4.48 -13.28 -3.73
CA PHE A 93 5.02 -12.68 -2.51
C PHE A 93 6.34 -13.33 -2.08
N ARG A 94 6.41 -14.66 -2.05
CA ARG A 94 7.64 -15.39 -1.71
C ARG A 94 8.78 -15.08 -2.68
N ASN A 95 8.51 -15.07 -3.99
CA ASN A 95 9.52 -14.72 -5.00
C ASN A 95 10.05 -13.29 -4.79
N VAL A 96 9.16 -12.33 -4.51
CA VAL A 96 9.56 -10.95 -4.20
C VAL A 96 10.45 -10.88 -2.95
N LEU A 97 10.19 -11.71 -1.94
CA LEU A 97 11.06 -11.77 -0.75
C LEU A 97 12.43 -12.39 -1.05
N GLU A 98 12.47 -13.41 -1.90
CA GLU A 98 13.72 -14.07 -2.33
C GLU A 98 14.58 -13.13 -3.17
N GLU A 99 14.00 -12.46 -4.17
CA GLU A 99 14.69 -11.43 -4.98
C GLU A 99 15.26 -10.31 -4.10
N ASN A 100 14.48 -9.80 -3.14
CA ASN A 100 14.97 -8.79 -2.19
C ASN A 100 16.15 -9.30 -1.34
N TYR A 101 16.15 -10.58 -0.98
CA TYR A 101 17.24 -11.16 -0.19
C TYR A 101 18.52 -11.31 -1.03
N GLU A 102 18.40 -11.72 -2.29
CA GLU A 102 19.54 -11.85 -3.22
C GLU A 102 20.18 -10.50 -3.54
N GLU A 103 19.38 -9.44 -3.63
CA GLU A 103 19.81 -8.09 -3.97
C GLU A 103 20.28 -7.25 -2.73
N GLU A 104 19.63 -7.34 -1.55
CA GLU A 104 20.00 -6.57 -0.34
C GLU A 104 20.94 -7.32 0.62
N GLY A 105 21.08 -8.65 0.48
CA GLY A 105 21.76 -9.50 1.46
C GLY A 105 21.13 -9.49 2.86
N LYS A 106 19.95 -8.86 3.03
CA LYS A 106 19.17 -8.82 4.27
C LYS A 106 17.85 -9.53 4.04
N ARG A 107 17.53 -10.52 4.89
CA ARG A 107 16.19 -11.10 4.87
C ARG A 107 15.22 -10.01 5.31
N VAL A 108 14.26 -9.67 4.46
CA VAL A 108 13.12 -8.87 4.88
C VAL A 108 12.39 -9.71 5.94
N GLN A 109 12.59 -9.36 7.22
CA GLN A 109 11.91 -10.05 8.31
C GLN A 109 10.41 -9.76 8.16
N ALA A 110 9.62 -10.82 8.05
CA ALA A 110 8.17 -10.71 8.19
C ALA A 110 7.91 -10.30 9.63
N TYR A 111 7.55 -9.03 9.83
CA TYR A 111 7.18 -8.53 11.15
C TYR A 111 5.74 -8.96 11.52
N LYS A 112 4.97 -9.61 10.64
CA LYS A 112 3.61 -10.10 10.93
C LYS A 112 3.33 -11.35 10.10
N ASP A 113 2.36 -12.15 10.52
CA ASP A 113 1.79 -13.21 9.70
C ASP A 113 0.93 -12.61 8.58
N ILE A 114 0.70 -13.39 7.52
CA ILE A 114 -0.22 -13.02 6.45
C ILE A 114 -1.63 -12.99 7.05
N ALA A 115 -2.33 -11.87 6.90
CA ALA A 115 -3.75 -11.75 7.27
C ALA A 115 -4.60 -12.46 6.21
N ALA A 116 -4.61 -13.79 6.26
CA ALA A 116 -5.27 -14.67 5.29
C ALA A 116 -6.73 -14.27 5.09
N GLU A 117 -7.40 -13.91 6.18
CA GLU A 117 -8.80 -13.47 6.22
C GLU A 117 -9.08 -12.18 5.45
N ALA A 118 -8.05 -11.40 5.11
CA ALA A 118 -8.18 -10.21 4.29
C ALA A 118 -8.04 -10.48 2.78
N ILE A 119 -7.53 -11.64 2.37
CA ILE A 119 -7.27 -11.98 0.96
C ILE A 119 -8.58 -12.19 0.21
N GLU A 120 -9.45 -13.07 0.69
CA GLU A 120 -10.71 -13.38 -0.01
C GLU A 120 -11.61 -12.13 -0.17
N PRO A 121 -11.80 -11.29 0.88
CA PRO A 121 -12.50 -10.03 0.71
C PRO A 121 -11.83 -9.05 -0.25
N ALA A 122 -10.51 -9.12 -0.45
CA ALA A 122 -9.82 -8.32 -1.48
C ALA A 122 -10.27 -8.74 -2.87
N LEU A 123 -10.25 -10.04 -3.14
CA LEU A 123 -10.58 -10.59 -4.45
C LEU A 123 -12.08 -10.48 -4.78
N ASN A 124 -12.94 -10.54 -3.76
CA ASN A 124 -14.39 -10.41 -3.92
C ASN A 124 -14.87 -8.98 -4.19
N GLN A 125 -14.06 -7.96 -3.88
CA GLN A 125 -14.43 -6.55 -4.09
C GLN A 125 -14.02 -6.00 -5.46
N ILE A 126 -13.24 -6.76 -6.22
CA ILE A 126 -12.80 -6.37 -7.56
C ILE A 126 -14.00 -6.46 -8.52
N ASP A 127 -14.23 -5.37 -9.26
CA ASP A 127 -15.04 -5.42 -10.47
C ASP A 127 -14.21 -5.94 -11.64
N TRP A 128 -14.54 -7.15 -12.08
CA TRP A 128 -13.84 -7.87 -13.17
C TRP A 128 -14.38 -7.52 -14.57
N ASN A 129 -15.29 -6.55 -14.68
CA ASN A 129 -15.77 -6.07 -15.98
C ASN A 129 -14.87 -4.97 -16.55
N GLY A 130 -14.80 -4.85 -17.86
CA GLY A 130 -14.01 -3.82 -18.54
C GLY A 130 -12.78 -4.39 -19.23
N THR A 131 -11.84 -3.51 -19.54
CA THR A 131 -10.62 -3.83 -20.30
C THR A 131 -9.59 -4.52 -19.41
N ALA A 132 -8.60 -5.16 -20.05
CA ALA A 132 -7.52 -5.85 -19.37
C ALA A 132 -6.73 -4.93 -18.42
N VAL A 133 -6.49 -3.69 -18.84
CA VAL A 133 -5.76 -2.70 -18.02
C VAL A 133 -6.60 -2.24 -16.82
N GLU A 134 -7.90 -2.03 -16.99
CA GLU A 134 -8.80 -1.66 -15.89
C GLU A 134 -8.87 -2.77 -14.83
N VAL A 135 -9.08 -4.02 -15.25
CA VAL A 135 -9.17 -5.15 -14.30
C VAL A 135 -7.83 -5.36 -13.59
N ALA A 136 -6.71 -5.25 -14.31
CA ALA A 136 -5.38 -5.31 -13.69
C ALA A 136 -5.18 -4.19 -12.65
N GLY A 137 -5.55 -2.95 -12.98
CA GLY A 137 -5.42 -1.81 -12.06
C GLY A 137 -6.28 -1.99 -10.80
N ARG A 138 -7.52 -2.45 -10.97
CA ARG A 138 -8.43 -2.79 -9.85
C ARG A 138 -7.89 -3.91 -8.97
N LEU A 139 -7.27 -4.92 -9.57
CA LEU A 139 -6.61 -6.01 -8.87
C LEU A 139 -5.44 -5.48 -8.02
N ALA A 140 -4.56 -4.66 -8.57
CA ALA A 140 -3.49 -4.01 -7.80
C ALA A 140 -4.05 -3.17 -6.65
N SER A 141 -5.00 -2.30 -6.97
CA SER A 141 -5.59 -1.37 -6.01
C SER A 141 -6.19 -2.10 -4.81
N ASN A 142 -7.01 -3.11 -5.05
CA ASN A 142 -7.69 -3.86 -3.99
C ASN A 142 -6.71 -4.66 -3.12
N LEU A 143 -5.72 -5.32 -3.72
CA LEU A 143 -4.69 -6.06 -2.98
C LEU A 143 -3.89 -5.12 -2.05
N ILE A 144 -3.51 -3.93 -2.54
CA ILE A 144 -2.78 -2.94 -1.76
C ILE A 144 -3.65 -2.32 -0.65
N LEU A 145 -4.92 -1.98 -0.95
CA LEU A 145 -5.85 -1.38 0.00
C LEU A 145 -6.16 -2.31 1.18
N LYS A 146 -6.28 -3.62 0.91
CA LYS A 146 -6.53 -4.63 1.95
C LYS A 146 -5.28 -4.96 2.75
N HIS A 147 -4.11 -4.87 2.13
CA HIS A 147 -2.82 -4.99 2.81
C HIS A 147 -2.71 -6.30 3.62
N ALA A 148 -3.10 -7.42 2.99
CA ALA A 148 -3.11 -8.74 3.61
C ALA A 148 -1.70 -9.27 3.90
N LEU A 149 -0.69 -8.80 3.17
CA LEU A 149 0.70 -9.23 3.33
C LEU A 149 1.41 -8.38 4.40
N PRO A 150 2.36 -8.95 5.14
CA PRO A 150 3.05 -8.23 6.21
C PRO A 150 3.96 -7.11 5.69
N ASN A 151 4.52 -7.29 4.49
CA ASN A 151 5.33 -6.32 3.77
C ASN A 151 5.17 -6.55 2.26
N ALA A 152 5.88 -5.78 1.44
CA ALA A 152 5.92 -5.92 -0.02
C ALA A 152 4.55 -5.96 -0.76
N ASN A 153 3.47 -5.43 -0.15
CA ASN A 153 2.13 -5.41 -0.77
C ASN A 153 2.14 -4.76 -2.16
N HIS A 154 2.82 -3.62 -2.32
CA HIS A 154 2.96 -2.94 -3.61
C HIS A 154 3.65 -3.81 -4.66
N ARG A 155 4.86 -4.32 -4.37
CA ARG A 155 5.63 -5.16 -5.30
C ARG A 155 4.88 -6.43 -5.67
N THR A 156 4.22 -7.06 -4.69
CA THR A 156 3.42 -8.27 -4.93
C THR A 156 2.19 -7.98 -5.79
N ALA A 157 1.47 -6.89 -5.52
CA ALA A 157 0.32 -6.48 -6.32
C ALA A 157 0.72 -6.19 -7.77
N ILE A 158 1.86 -5.52 -7.99
CA ILE A 158 2.43 -5.30 -9.32
C ILE A 158 2.76 -6.64 -10.01
N GLY A 159 3.39 -7.58 -9.30
CA GLY A 159 3.69 -8.91 -9.84
C GLY A 159 2.44 -9.68 -10.25
N ILE A 160 1.35 -9.57 -9.47
CA ILE A 160 0.06 -10.16 -9.82
C ILE A 160 -0.59 -9.48 -11.02
N CYS A 161 -0.47 -8.15 -11.14
CA CYS A 161 -0.96 -7.42 -12.33
C CYS A 161 -0.18 -7.81 -13.59
N GLN A 162 1.15 -7.92 -13.49
CA GLN A 162 1.98 -8.41 -14.58
C GLN A 162 1.57 -9.82 -15.00
N LEU A 163 1.29 -10.70 -14.05
CA LEU A 163 0.82 -12.05 -14.32
C LEU A 163 -0.54 -12.03 -15.02
N TYR A 164 -1.49 -11.23 -14.55
CA TYR A 164 -2.80 -11.05 -15.19
C TYR A 164 -2.67 -10.56 -16.64
N LEU A 165 -1.92 -9.49 -16.88
CA LEU A 165 -1.69 -8.95 -18.23
C LEU A 165 -1.00 -9.96 -19.15
N ARG A 166 -0.09 -10.79 -18.62
CA ARG A 166 0.52 -11.92 -19.34
C ARG A 166 -0.44 -13.04 -19.68
N ARG A 167 -1.53 -13.19 -18.94
CA ARG A 167 -2.58 -14.18 -19.28
C ARG A 167 -3.51 -13.64 -20.36
N VAL A 168 -3.75 -12.33 -20.38
CA VAL A 168 -4.46 -11.68 -21.50
C VAL A 168 -3.63 -11.71 -22.78
N ASN A 169 -2.34 -11.39 -22.69
CA ASN A 169 -1.41 -11.40 -23.80
C ASN A 169 -0.06 -12.03 -23.38
N PRO A 170 0.25 -13.26 -23.83
CA PRO A 170 1.48 -13.97 -23.45
C PRO A 170 2.78 -13.24 -23.78
N ASP A 171 2.77 -12.35 -24.78
CA ASP A 171 3.95 -11.59 -25.18
C ASP A 171 4.22 -10.41 -24.23
N PHE A 172 3.26 -10.06 -23.34
CA PHE A 172 3.43 -8.94 -22.41
C PHE A 172 4.58 -9.18 -21.44
N SER A 173 5.48 -8.20 -21.38
CA SER A 173 6.48 -8.09 -20.33
C SER A 173 6.36 -6.71 -19.70
N MET A 174 6.59 -6.64 -18.39
CA MET A 174 6.77 -5.34 -17.77
C MET A 174 7.98 -4.66 -18.41
N PRO A 175 7.88 -3.36 -18.75
CA PRO A 175 9.00 -2.60 -19.32
C PRO A 175 10.27 -2.75 -18.47
N GLU A 176 11.43 -2.91 -19.11
CA GLU A 176 12.69 -3.21 -18.42
C GLU A 176 13.08 -2.18 -17.35
N THR A 177 13.44 -2.72 -16.19
CA THR A 177 13.90 -2.15 -14.91
C THR A 177 14.96 -1.03 -14.84
N ALA A 178 15.96 -1.04 -15.73
CA ALA A 178 17.33 -0.72 -15.28
C ALA A 178 18.06 0.38 -16.06
N LYS A 179 18.78 1.24 -15.32
CA LYS A 179 20.09 1.77 -15.75
C LYS A 179 21.16 1.46 -14.70
N PRO A 180 22.22 0.69 -15.02
CA PRO A 180 23.38 0.57 -14.16
C PRO A 180 24.34 1.74 -14.43
N LEU A 181 24.42 2.74 -13.55
CA LEU A 181 25.54 3.68 -13.52
C LEU A 181 25.94 4.01 -12.08
N ASP A 182 26.98 3.30 -11.64
CA ASP A 182 27.90 3.63 -10.55
C ASP A 182 27.34 3.93 -9.14
N LYS A 183 27.50 2.91 -8.28
CA LYS A 183 27.89 2.99 -6.85
C LYS A 183 27.46 4.26 -6.08
N THR A 184 26.29 4.22 -5.46
CA THR A 184 26.05 4.32 -3.99
C THR A 184 24.55 4.55 -3.75
N ASP A 185 24.02 3.82 -2.76
CA ASP A 185 22.65 3.76 -2.26
C ASP A 185 21.65 2.86 -3.00
N GLU A 186 21.10 1.93 -2.21
CA GLU A 186 20.35 0.72 -2.54
C GLU A 186 18.94 0.99 -3.13
N TYR A 187 18.60 0.19 -4.17
CA TYR A 187 17.29 -0.05 -4.83
C TYR A 187 16.77 0.90 -5.93
N ASP A 188 17.08 0.56 -7.19
CA ASP A 188 16.49 1.13 -8.42
C ASP A 188 15.23 0.34 -8.84
N TRP A 189 14.16 0.51 -8.08
CA TRP A 189 12.79 0.31 -8.57
C TRP A 189 12.41 1.64 -9.24
N MET A 190 12.08 1.61 -10.53
CA MET A 190 12.20 2.75 -11.45
C MET A 190 11.47 4.03 -10.99
N GLU A 191 12.06 5.18 -11.31
CA GLU A 191 11.50 6.54 -11.10
C GLU A 191 9.98 6.61 -11.37
N TRP A 192 9.51 6.09 -12.51
CA TRP A 192 8.08 6.13 -12.84
C TRP A 192 7.22 5.21 -11.95
N VAL A 193 7.67 3.99 -11.64
CA VAL A 193 6.94 3.10 -10.71
C VAL A 193 6.91 3.71 -9.31
N ASN A 194 7.96 4.43 -8.93
CA ASN A 194 8.06 5.13 -7.65
C ASN A 194 7.03 6.21 -7.50
N GLU A 195 6.71 6.93 -8.57
CA GLU A 195 5.65 7.94 -8.57
C GLU A 195 4.31 7.31 -8.16
N TYR A 196 3.91 6.20 -8.80
CA TYR A 196 2.65 5.50 -8.47
C TYR A 196 2.65 4.92 -7.06
N ILE A 197 3.74 4.29 -6.62
CA ILE A 197 3.81 3.74 -5.25
C ILE A 197 3.82 4.85 -4.21
N ASN A 198 4.53 5.96 -4.46
CA ASN A 198 4.57 7.08 -3.54
C ASN A 198 3.19 7.70 -3.43
N GLU A 199 2.52 7.97 -4.54
CA GLU A 199 1.15 8.48 -4.54
C GLU A 199 0.18 7.51 -3.87
N SER A 200 0.27 6.21 -4.14
CA SER A 200 -0.50 5.18 -3.43
C SER A 200 -0.29 5.27 -1.92
N LYS A 201 0.96 5.44 -1.45
CA LYS A 201 1.27 5.63 -0.02
C LYS A 201 0.68 6.94 0.53
N ARG A 202 0.62 8.02 -0.24
CA ARG A 202 -0.04 9.28 0.16
C ARG A 202 -1.54 9.07 0.32
N LEU A 203 -2.21 8.54 -0.71
CA LEU A 203 -3.64 8.22 -0.70
C LEU A 203 -4.02 7.31 0.48
N LEU A 204 -3.26 6.23 0.72
CA LEU A 204 -3.49 5.33 1.86
C LEU A 204 -3.32 6.02 3.23
N THR A 205 -2.42 6.98 3.32
CA THR A 205 -2.15 7.73 4.55
C THR A 205 -3.29 8.73 4.81
N VAL A 206 -3.67 9.52 3.80
CA VAL A 206 -4.79 10.47 3.87
C VAL A 206 -6.12 9.75 4.09
N ARG A 207 -6.38 8.65 3.41
CA ARG A 207 -7.59 7.83 3.61
C ARG A 207 -7.80 7.45 5.08
N ARG A 208 -6.73 6.97 5.73
CA ARG A 208 -6.76 6.48 7.12
C ARG A 208 -6.82 7.62 8.14
N LYS A 209 -6.07 8.71 7.91
CA LYS A 209 -5.77 9.71 8.94
C LYS A 209 -6.19 11.13 8.57
N GLY A 210 -6.81 11.38 7.41
CA GLY A 210 -7.11 12.72 6.88
C GLY A 210 -7.85 13.66 7.82
N GLY A 211 -8.82 13.15 8.60
CA GLY A 211 -9.49 13.99 9.61
C GLY A 211 -8.57 14.52 10.71
N ARG A 212 -7.43 13.88 10.98
CA ARG A 212 -6.37 14.40 11.87
C ARG A 212 -5.51 15.44 11.16
N PHE A 213 -5.29 15.25 9.86
CA PHE A 213 -4.48 16.16 9.06
C PHE A 213 -5.17 17.49 8.84
N LYS A 214 -6.51 17.49 8.78
CA LYS A 214 -7.30 18.73 8.79
C LYS A 214 -6.93 19.64 9.97
N TYR A 215 -6.83 19.07 11.18
CA TYR A 215 -6.42 19.87 12.34
C TYR A 215 -4.98 20.39 12.22
N LEU A 216 -4.06 19.60 11.66
CA LEU A 216 -2.69 20.07 11.41
C LEU A 216 -2.66 21.22 10.40
N GLU A 217 -3.42 21.11 9.32
CA GLU A 217 -3.61 22.18 8.32
C GLU A 217 -4.19 23.44 8.99
N GLU A 218 -5.24 23.31 9.80
CA GLU A 218 -5.85 24.42 10.57
C GLU A 218 -4.88 25.08 11.57
N PHE A 219 -3.82 24.38 11.96
CA PHE A 219 -2.76 24.90 12.84
C PHE A 219 -1.51 25.36 12.09
N GLY A 220 -1.54 25.39 10.76
CA GLY A 220 -0.49 25.94 9.91
C GLY A 220 0.54 24.93 9.44
N CYS A 221 0.22 23.63 9.38
CA CYS A 221 1.05 22.63 8.71
C CYS A 221 0.74 22.62 7.21
N ASP A 222 1.77 22.74 6.37
CA ASP A 222 1.61 22.68 4.91
C ASP A 222 1.85 21.26 4.39
N ILE A 223 2.87 20.58 4.92
CA ILE A 223 3.34 19.29 4.39
C ILE A 223 3.56 18.27 5.51
N LEU A 224 2.99 17.08 5.33
CA LEU A 224 3.35 15.91 6.13
C LEU A 224 4.48 15.12 5.46
N VAL A 225 5.54 14.83 6.21
CA VAL A 225 6.67 14.05 5.70
C VAL A 225 6.59 12.61 6.22
N ARG A 226 6.32 11.66 5.32
CA ARG A 226 6.32 10.23 5.61
C ARG A 226 7.74 9.67 5.47
N LYS A 227 7.97 8.46 6.00
CA LYS A 227 9.24 7.73 5.80
C LYS A 227 9.64 7.67 4.31
N HIS A 228 10.96 7.70 4.06
CA HIS A 228 11.55 7.81 2.72
C HIS A 228 11.19 9.11 1.99
N ASP A 229 11.09 10.21 2.74
CA ASP A 229 10.87 11.57 2.23
C ASP A 229 9.65 11.72 1.31
N ILE A 230 8.63 10.89 1.54
CA ILE A 230 7.35 11.00 0.83
C ILE A 230 6.59 12.17 1.46
N GLU A 231 6.64 13.31 0.79
CA GLU A 231 5.90 14.51 1.15
C GLU A 231 4.42 14.37 0.77
N ILE A 232 3.53 14.79 1.66
CA ILE A 232 2.07 14.86 1.45
C ILE A 232 1.69 16.33 1.65
N PRO A 233 1.62 17.13 0.57
CA PRO A 233 1.14 18.51 0.64
C PRO A 233 -0.34 18.48 1.01
N LEU A 234 -0.70 19.05 2.16
CA LEU A 234 -2.06 18.90 2.71
C LEU A 234 -3.13 19.55 1.82
N GLU A 235 -2.78 20.64 1.14
CA GLU A 235 -3.66 21.39 0.24
C GLU A 235 -4.14 20.60 -0.99
N GLU A 236 -3.42 19.53 -1.39
CA GLU A 236 -3.80 18.67 -2.52
C GLU A 236 -4.92 17.67 -2.17
N TYR A 237 -5.34 17.62 -0.90
CA TYR A 237 -6.26 16.62 -0.39
C TYR A 237 -7.49 17.26 0.26
N GLU A 238 -8.64 16.67 0.00
CA GLU A 238 -9.87 17.01 0.73
C GLU A 238 -9.84 16.32 2.11
N LEU A 239 -9.53 17.09 3.17
CA LEU A 239 -9.32 16.58 4.53
C LEU A 239 -10.58 16.62 5.41
N ASP A 240 -11.56 17.45 5.08
CA ASP A 240 -12.83 17.64 5.83
C ASP A 240 -13.92 16.60 5.52
N LEU A 241 -13.54 15.51 4.84
CA LEU A 241 -14.48 14.44 4.56
C LEU A 241 -14.80 13.63 5.82
N GLN A 242 -16.11 13.36 6.02
CA GLN A 242 -16.55 12.34 6.97
C GLN A 242 -15.87 11.00 6.69
N ARG A 243 -15.66 10.18 7.72
CA ARG A 243 -14.87 8.94 7.62
C ARG A 243 -15.31 8.05 6.45
N ASN A 244 -16.60 7.77 6.31
CA ASN A 244 -17.07 6.86 5.25
C ASN A 244 -16.83 7.44 3.86
N GLU A 245 -17.11 8.73 3.66
CA GLU A 245 -16.88 9.40 2.39
C GLU A 245 -15.39 9.48 2.05
N ARG A 246 -14.53 9.77 3.03
CA ARG A 246 -13.08 9.74 2.88
C ARG A 246 -12.58 8.35 2.48
N TRP A 247 -13.12 7.31 3.11
CA TRP A 247 -12.75 5.92 2.82
C TRP A 247 -13.12 5.50 1.40
N ARG A 248 -14.24 5.99 0.90
CA ARG A 248 -14.72 5.77 -0.47
C ARG A 248 -13.90 6.58 -1.48
N ARG A 249 -13.84 7.91 -1.33
CA ARG A 249 -13.14 8.83 -2.25
C ARG A 249 -11.69 8.44 -2.50
N TYR A 250 -10.94 8.14 -1.43
CA TYR A 250 -9.52 7.78 -1.58
C TYR A 250 -9.31 6.29 -1.90
N ALA A 251 -10.34 5.46 -1.87
CA ALA A 251 -10.28 4.14 -2.50
C ALA A 251 -10.49 4.26 -4.02
N GLU A 252 -11.44 5.09 -4.45
CA GLU A 252 -11.69 5.41 -5.87
C GLU A 252 -10.45 6.05 -6.53
N ARG A 253 -9.88 7.11 -5.95
CA ARG A 253 -8.62 7.70 -6.44
C ARG A 253 -7.45 6.71 -6.48
N HIS A 254 -7.43 5.75 -5.55
CA HIS A 254 -6.39 4.73 -5.52
C HIS A 254 -6.62 3.69 -6.62
N GLU A 255 -7.87 3.35 -6.94
CA GLU A 255 -8.20 2.52 -8.10
C GLU A 255 -7.78 3.19 -9.41
N GLU A 256 -8.17 4.44 -9.62
CA GLU A 256 -7.77 5.24 -10.80
C GLU A 256 -6.24 5.27 -10.96
N LEU A 257 -5.50 5.54 -9.87
CA LEU A 257 -4.04 5.54 -9.88
C LEU A 257 -3.43 4.22 -10.40
N TRP A 258 -4.00 3.07 -10.02
CA TRP A 258 -3.48 1.78 -10.46
C TRP A 258 -3.98 1.36 -11.84
N ILE A 259 -5.10 1.89 -12.32
CA ILE A 259 -5.53 1.78 -13.72
C ILE A 259 -4.58 2.60 -14.60
N ASP A 260 -4.28 3.84 -14.22
CA ASP A 260 -3.30 4.68 -14.93
C ASP A 260 -1.93 3.99 -15.00
N PHE A 261 -1.52 3.31 -13.91
CA PHE A 261 -0.28 2.52 -13.89
C PHE A 261 -0.28 1.40 -14.93
N THR A 262 -1.37 0.64 -15.04
CA THR A 262 -1.44 -0.49 -15.98
C THR A 262 -1.58 -0.02 -17.43
N GLU A 263 -2.29 1.08 -17.67
CA GLU A 263 -2.33 1.76 -18.97
C GLU A 263 -0.93 2.23 -19.39
N GLU A 264 -0.22 2.93 -18.52
CA GLU A 264 1.15 3.39 -18.78
C GLU A 264 2.10 2.21 -19.00
N ALA A 265 1.93 1.11 -18.26
CA ALA A 265 2.73 -0.10 -18.43
C ALA A 265 2.55 -0.72 -19.83
N VAL A 266 1.30 -0.85 -20.33
CA VAL A 266 1.06 -1.39 -21.68
C VAL A 266 1.50 -0.41 -22.78
N HIS A 267 1.39 0.90 -22.55
CA HIS A 267 1.93 1.92 -23.45
C HIS A 267 3.44 1.79 -23.60
N ARG A 268 4.16 1.71 -22.48
CA ARG A 268 5.62 1.53 -22.47
C ARG A 268 6.08 0.21 -23.07
N ALA A 269 5.28 -0.84 -22.93
CA ALA A 269 5.54 -2.14 -23.57
C ALA A 269 5.23 -2.14 -25.08
N GLY A 270 4.69 -1.06 -25.65
CA GLY A 270 4.28 -1.00 -27.05
C GLY A 270 3.05 -1.86 -27.36
N MET A 271 2.27 -2.25 -26.35
CA MET A 271 1.11 -3.13 -26.44
C MET A 271 -0.21 -2.37 -26.27
N THR A 272 -0.35 -1.23 -26.95
CA THR A 272 -1.51 -0.34 -26.80
C THR A 272 -2.82 -0.99 -27.22
N ASN A 273 -2.79 -2.07 -28.00
CA ASN A 273 -3.98 -2.86 -28.30
C ASN A 273 -4.64 -3.44 -27.05
N MET A 274 -3.90 -3.62 -25.94
CA MET A 274 -4.44 -4.09 -24.67
C MET A 274 -5.31 -3.08 -23.94
N LEU A 275 -5.30 -1.80 -24.34
CA LEU A 275 -6.19 -0.77 -23.80
C LEU A 275 -7.65 -1.03 -24.16
N ASP A 276 -7.90 -1.67 -25.30
CA ASP A 276 -9.24 -1.98 -25.79
C ASP A 276 -9.58 -3.49 -25.70
N THR A 277 -8.64 -4.32 -25.22
CA THR A 277 -8.87 -5.76 -25.04
C THR A 277 -9.70 -6.01 -23.80
N ASP A 278 -10.78 -6.79 -23.93
CA ASP A 278 -11.59 -7.24 -22.79
C ASP A 278 -10.73 -7.95 -21.75
N GLY A 279 -10.95 -7.63 -20.47
CA GLY A 279 -10.31 -8.29 -19.36
C GLY A 279 -10.84 -9.71 -19.14
N LEU A 280 -9.97 -10.60 -18.66
CA LEU A 280 -10.38 -11.89 -18.09
C LEU A 280 -11.27 -11.66 -16.87
N THR A 281 -12.35 -12.41 -16.78
CA THR A 281 -13.13 -12.56 -15.56
C THR A 281 -12.30 -13.26 -14.48
N LYS A 282 -12.76 -13.20 -13.22
CA LYS A 282 -12.11 -13.91 -12.10
C LYS A 282 -11.86 -15.39 -12.39
N HIS A 283 -12.87 -16.07 -12.94
CA HIS A 283 -12.82 -17.50 -13.20
C HIS A 283 -11.89 -17.85 -14.37
N GLU A 284 -11.88 -17.03 -15.42
CA GLU A 284 -10.94 -17.20 -16.54
C GLU A 284 -9.51 -17.00 -16.07
N PHE A 285 -9.24 -15.93 -15.31
CA PHE A 285 -7.92 -15.70 -14.75
C PHE A 285 -7.48 -16.86 -13.84
N ALA A 286 -8.35 -17.34 -12.95
CA ALA A 286 -8.05 -18.51 -12.14
C ALA A 286 -7.83 -19.78 -12.99
N GLY A 287 -8.55 -19.95 -14.10
CA GLY A 287 -8.34 -21.04 -15.05
C GLY A 287 -6.93 -21.00 -15.66
N GLU A 288 -6.56 -19.84 -16.21
CA GLU A 288 -5.24 -19.57 -16.81
C GLU A 288 -4.07 -19.77 -15.82
N LEU A 289 -4.31 -19.55 -14.52
CA LEU A 289 -3.31 -19.77 -13.48
C LEU A 289 -3.08 -21.25 -13.14
N LYS A 290 -4.08 -22.12 -13.34
CA LYS A 290 -3.95 -23.57 -13.13
C LYS A 290 -3.08 -24.23 -14.20
N GLU A 291 -3.09 -23.69 -15.43
CA GLU A 291 -2.28 -24.21 -16.53
C GLU A 291 -0.77 -23.92 -16.40
N LEU A 292 -0.37 -23.23 -15.33
CA LEU A 292 1.03 -22.95 -14.99
C LEU A 292 1.67 -24.03 -14.08
N GLU A 293 0.92 -25.06 -13.67
CA GLU A 293 1.42 -26.25 -12.96
C GLU A 293 1.85 -27.35 -13.93
#